data_AF-W7YJT3-F1
#
_entry.id   AF-W7YJT3-F1
#
_cell.length_a   1.000
_cell.length_b   1.000
_cell.length_c   1.000
_cell.angle_alpha   90.00
_cell.angle_beta   90.00
_cell.angle_gamma   90.00
#
_symmetry.space_group_name_H-M   'P 1'
#
loop_
_entity.id
_entity.type
_entity.pdbx_description
1 polymer ?
#
loop_
_entity_poly.entity_id
_entity_poly.type
_entity_poly.pdbx_seq_one_letter_code
_entity_poly.pdbx_strand_id
1 'polypeptide(L)'
;MTRLLFFICISMMGIIYSSKVNSQEMILIKHNCKIISHGYFTFCTIDDSQAIDKVTFIYSVDLKKKSYTTSLMSKDTLSVNNVDKKYLKDYSESDVWNRKRLGTSVEKYFTIFHKDFLIWSNSEKLDFFTRVSKNEK
;
A
#
# COMPACT_ATOMS: atom_id res chain seq x y z
N MET A 1 -6.90 -8.75 -69.19
CA MET A 1 -6.04 -8.90 -68.00
C MET A 1 -6.44 -7.87 -66.97
N THR A 2 -7.24 -8.24 -65.97
CA THR A 2 -7.14 -7.69 -64.60
C THR A 2 -8.01 -8.54 -63.68
N ARG A 3 -7.38 -9.37 -62.87
CA ARG A 3 -7.98 -9.95 -61.67
C ARG A 3 -8.13 -8.80 -60.68
N LEU A 4 -9.32 -8.56 -60.12
CA LEU A 4 -9.44 -7.72 -58.94
C LEU A 4 -10.00 -8.57 -57.80
N LEU A 5 -9.14 -8.75 -56.80
CA LEU A 5 -9.33 -9.55 -55.62
C LEU A 5 -10.48 -9.02 -54.75
N PHE A 6 -11.28 -9.96 -54.24
CA PHE A 6 -12.07 -9.81 -53.03
C PHE A 6 -11.17 -9.36 -51.87
N PHE A 7 -11.45 -8.19 -51.30
CA PHE A 7 -11.08 -7.88 -49.92
C PHE A 7 -12.36 -7.71 -49.11
N ILE A 8 -12.71 -8.76 -48.39
CA ILE A 8 -13.71 -8.74 -47.34
C ILE A 8 -13.10 -7.91 -46.20
N CYS A 9 -13.54 -6.67 -46.05
CA CYS A 9 -13.27 -5.87 -44.86
C CYS A 9 -14.00 -6.51 -43.67
N ILE A 10 -13.29 -7.37 -42.93
CA ILE A 10 -13.68 -7.76 -41.58
C ILE A 10 -13.44 -6.51 -40.73
N SER A 11 -14.49 -5.72 -40.51
CA SER A 11 -14.48 -4.75 -39.42
C SER A 11 -14.46 -5.54 -38.11
N MET A 12 -13.26 -5.85 -37.64
CA MET A 12 -13.07 -6.18 -36.23
C MET A 12 -13.47 -4.92 -35.47
N MET A 13 -14.72 -4.96 -34.99
CA MET A 13 -15.20 -4.11 -33.92
C MET A 13 -14.33 -4.48 -32.72
N GLY A 14 -13.16 -3.84 -32.63
CA GLY A 14 -12.36 -3.81 -31.44
C GLY A 14 -13.24 -3.17 -30.40
N ILE A 15 -13.89 -4.02 -29.60
CA ILE A 15 -14.33 -3.64 -28.27
C ILE A 15 -13.05 -3.20 -27.60
N ILE A 16 -12.80 -1.89 -27.61
CA ILE A 16 -11.89 -1.25 -26.68
C ILE A 16 -12.56 -1.52 -25.35
N TYR A 17 -12.22 -2.66 -24.75
CA TYR A 17 -12.27 -2.82 -23.32
C TYR A 17 -11.29 -1.76 -22.83
N SER A 18 -11.83 -0.56 -22.60
CA SER A 18 -11.22 0.40 -21.72
C SER A 18 -11.15 -0.33 -20.40
N SER A 19 -10.01 -0.98 -20.17
CA SER A 19 -9.59 -1.35 -18.85
C SER A 19 -9.53 -0.03 -18.12
N LYS A 20 -10.60 0.29 -17.40
CA LYS A 20 -10.55 1.20 -16.28
C LYS A 20 -9.43 0.64 -15.42
N VAL A 21 -8.22 1.17 -15.59
CA VAL A 21 -7.16 1.05 -14.60
C VAL A 21 -7.75 1.81 -13.43
N ASN A 22 -8.56 1.14 -12.59
CA ASN A 22 -8.94 1.67 -11.30
C ASN A 22 -7.61 1.91 -10.59
N SER A 23 -7.17 3.17 -10.54
CA SER A 23 -6.00 3.53 -9.77
C SER A 23 -6.40 3.39 -8.32
N GLN A 24 -6.26 2.18 -7.78
CA GLN A 24 -6.48 1.92 -6.37
C GLN A 24 -5.47 2.75 -5.60
N GLU A 25 -5.95 3.74 -4.85
CA GLU A 25 -5.12 4.56 -4.01
C GLU A 25 -4.78 3.78 -2.74
N MET A 26 -3.51 3.75 -2.36
CA MET A 26 -3.01 3.04 -1.17
C MET A 26 -2.65 4.04 -0.11
N ILE A 27 -3.24 3.93 1.08
CA ILE A 27 -3.00 4.90 2.15
C ILE A 27 -2.71 4.22 3.48
N LEU A 28 -1.70 4.73 4.19
CA LEU A 28 -1.45 4.35 5.58
C LEU A 28 -2.46 5.05 6.48
N ILE A 29 -3.37 4.29 7.08
CA ILE A 29 -4.44 4.82 7.93
C ILE A 29 -4.08 4.87 9.41
N LYS A 30 -3.06 4.09 9.81
CA LYS A 30 -2.61 4.11 11.21
C LYS A 30 -1.19 3.59 11.35
N HIS A 31 -0.38 4.35 12.06
CA HIS A 31 0.82 3.84 12.71
C HIS A 31 0.64 3.99 14.22
N ASN A 32 0.89 2.93 14.97
CA ASN A 32 0.88 3.02 16.42
C ASN A 32 2.01 2.17 16.99
N CYS A 33 2.83 2.80 17.82
CA CYS A 33 3.90 2.16 18.56
C CYS A 33 3.71 2.46 20.04
N LYS A 34 3.37 1.44 20.85
CA LYS A 34 3.42 1.56 22.32
C LYS A 34 4.86 1.62 22.82
N ILE A 35 5.79 1.04 22.06
CA ILE A 35 7.24 1.08 22.28
C ILE A 35 7.85 1.41 20.91
N ILE A 36 8.78 2.35 20.80
CA ILE A 36 9.26 2.82 19.47
C ILE A 36 9.76 1.67 18.57
N SER A 37 10.33 0.62 19.14
CA SER A 37 10.80 -0.58 18.44
C SER A 37 9.71 -1.62 18.12
N HIS A 38 8.48 -1.47 18.62
CA HIS A 38 7.38 -2.43 18.46
C HIS A 38 6.07 -1.70 18.14
N GLY A 39 5.42 -2.10 17.06
CA GLY A 39 4.18 -1.45 16.69
C GLY A 39 3.45 -2.17 15.58
N TYR A 40 2.50 -1.45 15.00
CA TYR A 40 1.81 -1.90 13.81
C TYR A 40 1.61 -0.77 12.81
N PHE A 41 1.54 -1.16 11.55
CA PHE A 41 1.09 -0.34 10.44
C PHE A 41 -0.25 -0.89 9.96
N THR A 42 -1.21 -0.02 9.71
CA THR A 42 -2.47 -0.37 9.06
C THR A 42 -2.60 0.44 7.79
N PHE A 43 -2.70 -0.26 6.68
CA PHE A 43 -2.91 0.29 5.34
C PHE A 43 -4.36 0.05 4.92
N CYS A 44 -4.86 0.94 4.07
CA CYS A 44 -6.16 0.83 3.46
C CYS A 44 -6.02 1.03 1.96
N THR A 45 -6.66 0.17 1.18
CA THR A 45 -6.85 0.38 -0.26
C THR A 45 -8.15 1.15 -0.47
N ILE A 46 -8.11 2.15 -1.35
CA ILE A 46 -9.27 2.94 -1.74
C ILE A 46 -9.50 2.77 -3.25
N ASP A 47 -10.72 2.44 -3.63
CA ASP A 47 -11.17 2.43 -5.02
C ASP A 47 -12.38 3.35 -5.16
N ASP A 48 -12.40 4.21 -6.19
CA ASP A 48 -13.48 5.17 -6.44
C ASP A 48 -13.95 5.93 -5.16
N SER A 49 -13.00 6.37 -4.31
CA SER A 49 -13.21 7.06 -3.01
C SER A 49 -13.82 6.20 -1.88
N GLN A 50 -13.75 4.87 -1.97
CA GLN A 50 -14.28 3.93 -0.99
C GLN A 50 -13.18 2.97 -0.50
N ALA A 51 -13.05 2.80 0.82
CA ALA A 51 -12.12 1.84 1.40
C ALA A 51 -12.58 0.40 1.15
N ILE A 52 -11.72 -0.43 0.58
CA ILE A 52 -12.02 -1.82 0.22
C ILE A 52 -11.31 -2.81 1.14
N ASP A 53 -9.98 -2.72 1.25
CA ASP A 53 -9.20 -3.64 2.09
C ASP A 53 -8.42 -2.88 3.15
N LYS A 54 -8.54 -3.32 4.41
CA LYS A 54 -7.72 -2.90 5.54
C LYS A 54 -6.70 -3.99 5.85
N VAL A 55 -5.42 -3.66 5.76
CA VAL A 55 -4.31 -4.61 5.97
C VAL A 55 -3.45 -4.13 7.14
N THR A 56 -3.29 -4.96 8.16
CA THR A 56 -2.48 -4.64 9.34
C THR A 56 -1.27 -5.55 9.45
N PHE A 57 -0.08 -4.95 9.59
CA PHE A 57 1.17 -5.63 9.88
C PHE A 57 1.67 -5.24 11.26
N ILE A 58 2.15 -6.21 12.03
CA ILE A 58 2.94 -5.97 13.23
C ILE A 58 4.43 -6.00 12.90
N TYR A 59 5.22 -5.20 13.61
CA TYR A 59 6.67 -5.18 13.45
C TYR A 59 7.40 -5.15 14.80
N SER A 60 8.62 -5.69 14.81
CA SER A 60 9.60 -5.50 15.89
C SER A 60 10.99 -5.21 15.30
N VAL A 61 11.73 -4.27 15.89
CA VAL A 61 13.08 -3.86 15.49
C VAL A 61 14.08 -4.11 16.63
N ASP A 62 15.14 -4.85 16.33
CA ASP A 62 16.31 -5.03 17.20
C ASP A 62 17.47 -4.18 16.67
N LEU A 63 17.72 -3.03 17.31
CA LEU A 63 18.80 -2.12 16.94
C LEU A 63 20.20 -2.70 17.18
N LYS A 64 20.36 -3.62 18.14
CA LYS A 64 21.67 -4.22 18.44
C LYS A 64 22.06 -5.18 17.34
N LYS A 65 21.10 -5.99 16.89
CA LYS A 65 21.30 -6.94 15.78
C LYS A 65 21.12 -6.31 14.40
N LYS A 66 20.63 -5.07 14.34
CA LYS A 66 20.21 -4.39 13.11
C LYS A 66 19.25 -5.25 12.29
N SER A 67 18.31 -5.89 12.96
CA SER A 67 17.33 -6.79 12.37
C SER A 67 15.92 -6.35 12.70
N TYR A 68 14.96 -6.84 11.93
CA TYR A 68 13.55 -6.64 12.19
C TYR A 68 12.76 -7.93 11.92
N THR A 69 11.54 -7.99 12.43
CA THR A 69 10.55 -9.04 12.13
C THR A 69 9.23 -8.38 11.74
N THR A 70 8.49 -8.97 10.82
CA THR A 70 7.21 -8.43 10.37
C THR A 70 6.21 -9.53 10.06
N SER A 71 5.00 -9.44 10.59
CA SER A 71 3.99 -10.45 10.31
C SER A 71 2.65 -9.79 9.95
N LEU A 72 1.94 -10.40 9.00
CA LEU A 72 0.57 -10.04 8.69
C LEU A 72 -0.31 -10.38 9.90
N MET A 73 -0.92 -9.37 10.51
CA MET A 73 -1.81 -9.53 11.66
C MET A 73 -3.25 -9.76 11.23
N SER A 74 -3.74 -8.94 10.30
CA SER A 74 -5.11 -9.06 9.80
C SER A 74 -5.26 -8.48 8.40
N LYS A 75 -6.22 -9.01 7.66
CA LYS A 75 -6.73 -8.44 6.42
C LYS A 75 -8.26 -8.48 6.47
N ASP A 76 -8.87 -7.31 6.54
CA ASP A 76 -10.33 -7.16 6.61
C ASP A 76 -10.82 -6.47 5.33
N THR A 77 -11.79 -7.05 4.64
CA THR A 77 -12.49 -6.35 3.55
C THR A 77 -13.65 -5.55 4.15
N LEU A 78 -13.63 -4.23 3.97
CA LEU A 78 -14.64 -3.32 4.49
C LEU A 78 -15.76 -3.17 3.46
N SER A 79 -17.01 -3.18 3.93
CA SER A 79 -18.13 -2.78 3.08
C SER A 79 -18.08 -1.28 2.85
N VAL A 80 -18.27 -0.88 1.60
CA VAL A 80 -18.39 0.51 1.12
C VAL A 80 -19.23 1.40 2.03
N ASN A 81 -20.30 0.87 2.62
CA ASN A 81 -21.25 1.61 3.43
C ASN A 81 -20.79 1.84 4.89
N ASN A 82 -19.71 1.16 5.33
CA ASN A 82 -19.17 1.22 6.70
C ASN A 82 -17.83 1.96 6.78
N VAL A 83 -17.43 2.65 5.71
CA VAL A 83 -16.22 3.48 5.69
C VAL A 83 -16.51 4.75 6.48
N ASP A 84 -16.35 4.66 7.79
CA ASP A 84 -16.53 5.76 8.72
C ASP A 84 -15.70 6.97 8.28
N LYS A 85 -16.30 8.17 8.29
CA LYS A 85 -15.59 9.45 8.10
C LYS A 85 -14.39 9.63 9.06
N LYS A 86 -14.39 8.88 10.17
CA LYS A 86 -13.29 8.79 11.13
C LYS A 86 -12.01 8.24 10.48
N TYR A 87 -12.13 7.22 9.64
CA TYR A 87 -10.98 6.75 8.87
C TYR A 87 -10.48 7.90 8.01
N LEU A 88 -11.38 8.59 7.26
CA LEU A 88 -11.07 9.64 6.26
C LEU A 88 -10.20 10.79 6.81
N LYS A 89 -10.30 11.07 8.11
CA LYS A 89 -9.52 12.10 8.79
C LYS A 89 -8.09 11.67 9.12
N ASP A 90 -7.84 10.40 9.40
CA ASP A 90 -6.51 9.88 9.76
C ASP A 90 -5.61 9.71 8.50
N TYR A 91 -6.20 9.69 7.29
CA TYR A 91 -5.48 9.50 6.01
C TYR A 91 -4.53 10.66 5.64
N SER A 92 -4.91 11.91 5.92
CA SER A 92 -4.18 13.10 5.47
C SER A 92 -2.90 13.37 6.26
N GLU A 93 -2.70 12.65 7.38
CA GLU A 93 -1.60 12.92 8.30
C GLU A 93 -0.41 11.97 8.13
N SER A 94 -0.49 10.90 7.32
CA SER A 94 0.58 9.90 7.21
C SER A 94 1.88 10.45 6.62
N ASP A 95 1.81 11.20 5.53
CA ASP A 95 2.98 11.84 4.92
C ASP A 95 3.54 12.98 5.78
N VAL A 96 2.65 13.74 6.44
CA VAL A 96 3.04 14.78 7.40
C VAL A 96 3.77 14.15 8.58
N TRP A 97 3.28 13.01 9.08
CA TRP A 97 3.91 12.25 10.14
C TRP A 97 5.28 11.72 9.71
N ASN A 98 5.38 11.10 8.53
CA ASN A 98 6.64 10.57 7.99
C ASN A 98 7.71 11.68 7.89
N ARG A 99 7.34 12.84 7.31
CA ARG A 99 8.25 13.99 7.18
C ARG A 99 8.71 14.53 8.54
N LYS A 100 7.84 14.56 9.56
CA LYS A 100 8.20 14.98 10.92
C LYS A 100 9.18 14.05 11.63
N ARG A 101 9.40 12.82 11.12
CA ARG A 101 10.34 11.85 11.71
C ARG A 101 11.72 11.86 11.07
N LEU A 102 11.89 12.46 9.90
CA LEU A 102 13.21 12.65 9.28
C LEU A 102 14.12 13.47 10.21
N GLY A 103 15.39 13.06 10.33
CA GLY A 103 16.38 13.68 11.21
C GLY A 103 16.18 13.43 12.71
N THR A 104 15.16 12.69 13.11
CA THR A 104 14.89 12.38 14.53
C THR A 104 15.53 11.06 14.95
N SER A 105 15.63 10.82 16.27
CA SER A 105 16.09 9.52 16.79
C SER A 105 15.20 8.35 16.35
N VAL A 106 13.95 8.63 15.97
CA VAL A 106 12.96 7.65 15.48
C VAL A 106 13.31 7.15 14.08
N GLU A 107 13.93 7.98 13.23
CA GLU A 107 14.36 7.57 11.88
C GLU A 107 15.29 6.35 11.93
N LYS A 108 16.16 6.27 12.94
CA LYS A 108 17.10 5.17 13.14
C LYS A 108 16.45 3.79 13.24
N TYR A 109 15.17 3.71 13.63
CA TYR A 109 14.44 2.45 13.70
C TYR A 109 13.87 2.09 12.33
N PHE A 110 13.36 3.08 11.60
CA PHE A 110 12.77 2.87 10.28
C PHE A 110 13.82 2.59 9.20
N THR A 111 15.04 3.12 9.36
CA THR A 111 16.16 2.79 8.46
C THR A 111 16.62 1.34 8.55
N ILE A 112 16.26 0.62 9.63
CA ILE A 112 16.51 -0.83 9.75
C ILE A 112 15.61 -1.63 8.80
N PHE A 113 14.39 -1.17 8.52
CA PHE A 113 13.56 -1.77 7.46
C PHE A 113 14.17 -1.49 6.09
N HIS A 114 14.42 -0.22 5.82
CA HIS A 114 15.08 0.26 4.61
C HIS A 114 15.50 1.72 4.78
N LYS A 115 16.63 2.14 4.18
CA LYS A 115 17.14 3.52 4.26
C LYS A 115 16.11 4.58 3.83
N ASP A 116 15.29 4.26 2.83
CA ASP A 116 14.32 5.16 2.22
C ASP A 116 12.90 4.95 2.78
N PHE A 117 12.73 4.13 3.81
CA PHE A 117 11.41 3.70 4.29
C PHE A 117 10.48 4.88 4.59
N LEU A 118 10.98 5.93 5.24
CA LEU A 118 10.16 7.11 5.59
C LEU A 118 9.74 7.94 4.37
N ILE A 119 10.52 7.93 3.29
CA ILE A 119 10.25 8.71 2.07
C ILE A 119 9.50 7.93 0.99
N TRP A 120 9.41 6.61 1.11
CA TRP A 120 8.56 5.78 0.25
C TRP A 120 7.09 6.20 0.31
N SER A 121 6.38 6.02 -0.81
CA SER A 121 4.93 6.03 -0.84
C SER A 121 4.33 4.94 0.03
N ASN A 122 3.06 5.09 0.42
CA ASN A 122 2.35 4.08 1.20
C ASN A 122 2.19 2.76 0.42
N SER A 123 2.08 2.83 -0.91
CA SER A 123 2.07 1.64 -1.78
C SER A 123 3.38 0.86 -1.70
N GLU A 124 4.53 1.54 -1.79
CA GLU A 124 5.85 0.91 -1.66
C GLU A 124 6.06 0.28 -0.28
N LYS A 125 5.64 0.96 0.80
CA LYS A 125 5.69 0.41 2.16
C LYS A 125 4.85 -0.86 2.29
N LEU A 126 3.64 -0.87 1.73
CA LEU A 126 2.74 -2.02 1.77
C LEU A 126 3.31 -3.21 0.97
N ASP A 127 3.83 -2.97 -0.23
CA ASP A 127 4.49 -4.01 -1.04
C ASP A 127 5.67 -4.62 -0.28
N PHE A 128 6.53 -3.78 0.30
CA PHE A 128 7.64 -4.23 1.12
C PHE A 128 7.17 -5.17 2.23
N PHE A 129 6.22 -4.76 3.08
CA PHE A 129 5.71 -5.59 4.17
C PHE A 129 5.03 -6.87 3.68
N THR A 130 4.34 -6.82 2.53
CA THR A 130 3.71 -8.00 1.92
C THR A 130 4.75 -9.01 1.46
N ARG A 131 5.87 -8.55 0.88
CA ARG A 131 6.96 -9.43 0.46
C ARG A 131 7.69 -10.04 1.64
N VAL A 132 8.08 -9.22 2.62
CA VAL A 132 8.87 -9.72 3.75
C VAL A 132 8.07 -10.68 4.64
N SER A 133 6.77 -10.43 4.85
CA SER A 133 5.90 -11.33 5.63
C SER A 133 5.60 -12.67 4.93
N LYS A 134 5.70 -12.74 3.60
CA LYS A 134 5.56 -14.00 2.83
C LYS A 134 6.82 -14.86 2.86
N ASN A 135 7.98 -14.22 3.00
CA ASN A 135 9.29 -14.86 3.02
C ASN A 135 9.71 -15.36 4.42
N GLU A 136 8.92 -15.07 5.46
CA GLU A 136 9.11 -15.63 6.82
C GLU A 136 8.56 -17.08 6.95
N LYS A 137 8.22 -17.76 5.84
CA LYS A 137 7.72 -19.15 5.83
C LYS A 137 8.79 -20.17 5.46
#